data_AF-A0A4R0YCA9-F1
#
_entry.id   AF-A0A4R0YCA9-F1
#
_cell.length_a   1.000
_cell.length_b   1.000
_cell.length_c   1.000
_cell.angle_alpha   90.00
_cell.angle_beta   90.00
_cell.angle_gamma   90.00
#
_symmetry.space_group_name_H-M   'P 1'
#
loop_
_entity.id
_entity.type
_entity.pdbx_description
1 polymer ?
#
loop_
_entity_poly.entity_id
_entity_poly.type
_entity_poly.pdbx_seq_one_letter_code
_entity_poly.pdbx_strand_id
1 'polypeptide(L)'
;MPWFDDLKQTLPAYYPPAGLPDVVGYLRGSLDPGVWRSMERSGRQQMLILGSKPPSSEDWVAAGVAARGADQVVKLVALTGFIVLYGGFMRRPWGKIFVADPAGLAQFPKDLLTWKRNYVPPRP
;
A
#
# COMPACT_ATOMS: atom_id res chain seq x y z
N MET A 1 5.25 7.19 12.35
CA MET A 1 4.46 5.95 12.18
C MET A 1 5.46 4.85 11.84
N PRO A 2 5.85 3.99 12.80
CA PRO A 2 6.94 3.02 12.60
C PRO A 2 6.71 2.10 11.39
N TRP A 3 5.45 1.77 11.10
CA TRP A 3 5.07 0.91 9.99
C TRP A 3 5.55 1.38 8.61
N PHE A 4 5.55 2.68 8.33
CA PHE A 4 5.93 3.17 7.00
C PHE A 4 7.45 3.14 6.81
N ASP A 5 8.21 3.33 7.89
CA ASP A 5 9.65 3.17 7.86
C ASP A 5 10.04 1.70 7.66
N ASP A 6 9.35 0.76 8.31
CA ASP A 6 9.51 -0.68 8.08
C ASP A 6 9.17 -1.08 6.64
N LEU A 7 8.12 -0.48 6.08
CA LEU A 7 7.74 -0.71 4.68
C LEU A 7 8.84 -0.25 3.72
N LYS A 8 9.38 0.96 3.91
CA LYS A 8 10.48 1.49 3.09
C LYS A 8 11.73 0.61 3.17
N GLN A 9 12.06 0.10 4.36
CA GLN A 9 13.17 -0.85 4.55
C GLN A 9 12.94 -2.20 3.87
N THR A 10 11.68 -2.62 3.75
CA THR A 10 11.31 -3.88 3.07
C THR A 10 11.36 -3.74 1.54
N LEU A 11 11.04 -2.55 1.01
CA LEU A 11 10.89 -2.31 -0.42
C LEU A 11 11.84 -1.20 -0.94
N PRO A 12 13.16 -1.29 -0.71
CA PRO A 12 14.09 -0.19 -0.98
C PRO A 12 14.17 0.20 -2.47
N ALA A 13 13.93 -0.75 -3.39
CA ALA A 13 13.87 -0.48 -4.83
C ALA A 13 12.69 0.43 -5.24
N TYR A 14 11.60 0.40 -4.46
CA TYR A 14 10.38 1.16 -4.72
C TYR A 14 10.28 2.45 -3.88
N TYR A 15 11.12 2.57 -2.85
CA TYR A 15 11.29 3.76 -2.02
C TYR A 15 12.77 4.13 -1.92
N PRO A 16 13.41 4.57 -3.02
CA PRO A 16 14.80 4.98 -2.97
C PRO A 16 14.98 6.21 -2.05
N PRO A 17 16.14 6.38 -1.39
CA PRO A 17 16.40 7.52 -0.52
C PRO A 17 16.24 8.88 -1.20
N ALA A 18 16.50 8.96 -2.51
CA ALA A 18 16.35 10.17 -3.32
C ALA A 18 14.90 10.40 -3.83
N GLY A 19 13.94 9.53 -3.48
CA GLY A 19 12.54 9.64 -3.88
C GLY A 19 11.73 10.59 -2.98
N LEU A 20 10.45 10.78 -3.33
CA LEU A 20 9.50 11.53 -2.49
C LEU A 20 9.27 10.78 -1.16
N PRO A 21 9.60 11.39 0.00
CA PRO A 21 9.62 10.66 1.27
C PRO A 21 8.23 10.43 1.87
N ASP A 22 7.21 11.13 1.41
CA ASP A 22 5.83 11.12 1.96
C ASP A 22 4.84 10.30 1.12
N VAL A 23 5.22 9.87 -0.09
CA VAL A 23 4.36 9.08 -0.97
C VAL A 23 4.38 7.62 -0.54
N VAL A 24 3.22 7.10 -0.15
CA VAL A 24 3.05 5.69 0.23
C VAL A 24 2.71 4.85 -0.99
N GLY A 25 1.97 5.41 -1.95
CA GLY A 25 1.66 4.68 -3.17
C GLY A 25 0.57 5.35 -3.98
N TYR A 26 -0.03 4.57 -4.86
CA TYR A 26 -1.01 5.03 -5.84
C TYR A 26 -2.23 4.13 -5.81
N LEU A 27 -3.41 4.75 -5.81
CA LEU A 27 -4.72 4.10 -5.77
C LEU A 27 -5.49 4.48 -7.03
N ARG A 28 -6.23 3.55 -7.64
CA ARG A 28 -7.31 3.88 -8.57
C ARG A 28 -8.64 3.81 -7.83
N GLY A 29 -9.30 4.95 -7.66
CA GLY A 29 -10.53 5.07 -6.89
C GLY A 29 -10.62 6.39 -6.12
N SER A 30 -11.17 6.33 -4.90
CA SER A 30 -11.39 7.50 -4.06
C SER A 30 -10.31 7.65 -2.98
N LEU A 31 -9.86 8.88 -2.73
CA LEU A 31 -9.04 9.26 -1.58
C LEU A 31 -9.86 9.62 -0.33
N ASP A 32 -11.19 9.54 -0.41
CA ASP A 32 -12.05 9.88 0.73
C ASP A 32 -11.90 8.83 1.86
N PRO A 33 -11.46 9.25 3.06
CA PRO A 33 -11.39 8.37 4.23
C PRO A 33 -12.72 7.70 4.60
N GLY A 34 -13.85 8.35 4.34
CA GLY A 34 -15.18 7.79 4.53
C GLY A 34 -15.43 6.56 3.66
N VAL A 35 -14.99 6.61 2.39
CA VAL A 35 -15.06 5.48 1.47
C VAL A 35 -14.19 4.33 1.99
N TRP A 36 -12.96 4.60 2.45
CA TRP A 36 -12.07 3.54 2.95
C TRP A 36 -12.65 2.80 4.14
N ARG A 37 -13.22 3.52 5.11
CA ARG A 37 -13.91 2.91 6.27
C ARG A 37 -15.09 2.06 5.85
N SER A 38 -15.91 2.56 4.92
CA SER A 38 -17.07 1.81 4.42
C SER A 38 -16.64 0.52 3.71
N MET A 39 -15.61 0.60 2.87
CA MET A 39 -15.04 -0.51 2.11
C MET A 39 -14.52 -1.61 3.04
N GLU A 40 -13.77 -1.25 4.08
CA GLU A 40 -13.25 -2.22 5.06
C GLU A 40 -14.36 -2.90 5.86
N ARG A 41 -15.38 -2.17 6.32
CA ARG A 41 -16.54 -2.76 7.02
C ARG A 41 -17.29 -3.78 6.15
N SER A 42 -17.25 -3.60 4.83
CA SER A 42 -17.82 -4.56 3.87
C SER A 42 -16.88 -5.73 3.51
N GLY A 43 -15.71 -5.83 4.15
CA GLY A 43 -14.69 -6.85 3.87
C GLY A 43 -13.94 -6.65 2.55
N ARG A 44 -14.02 -5.45 1.94
CA ARG A 44 -13.42 -5.14 0.65
C ARG A 44 -12.42 -4.00 0.78
N GLN A 45 -11.27 -4.22 1.41
CA GLN A 45 -10.27 -3.15 1.59
C GLN A 45 -9.81 -2.55 0.25
N GLN A 46 -9.51 -1.24 0.27
CA GLN A 46 -8.89 -0.57 -0.86
C GLN A 46 -7.47 -1.06 -1.07
N MET A 47 -7.10 -1.31 -2.32
CA MET A 47 -5.79 -1.79 -2.70
C MET A 47 -4.93 -0.65 -3.21
N LEU A 48 -3.70 -0.57 -2.74
CA LEU A 48 -2.71 0.45 -3.10
C LEU A 48 -1.54 -0.20 -3.83
N ILE A 49 -1.13 0.33 -4.97
CA ILE A 49 0.17 -0.02 -5.58
C ILE A 49 1.25 0.80 -4.87
N LEU A 50 2.24 0.11 -4.29
CA LEU A 50 3.24 0.70 -3.40
C LEU A 50 4.44 1.28 -4.16
N GLY A 51 5.05 2.31 -3.59
CA GLY A 51 6.28 2.94 -4.08
C GLY A 51 6.11 4.43 -4.38
N SER A 52 7.22 5.15 -4.42
CA SER A 52 7.22 6.61 -4.54
C SER A 52 7.03 7.13 -5.98
N LYS A 53 7.19 6.29 -7.00
CA LYS A 53 7.01 6.64 -8.43
C LYS A 53 5.64 6.21 -8.97
N PRO A 54 5.02 6.93 -9.94
CA PRO A 54 3.74 6.54 -10.53
C PRO A 54 3.77 5.14 -11.17
N PRO A 55 2.71 4.32 -11.06
CA PRO A 55 2.60 3.05 -11.77
C PRO A 55 2.37 3.26 -13.26
N SER A 56 2.84 2.30 -14.06
CA SER A 56 2.55 2.23 -15.49
C SER A 56 1.14 1.69 -15.76
N SER A 57 0.65 1.83 -16.99
CA SER A 57 -0.63 1.22 -17.41
C SER A 57 -0.62 -0.31 -17.20
N GLU A 58 0.49 -0.96 -17.50
CA GLU A 58 0.63 -2.41 -17.33
C GLU A 58 0.61 -2.84 -15.86
N ASP A 59 1.11 -2.01 -14.94
CA ASP A 59 1.02 -2.28 -13.51
C ASP A 59 -0.44 -2.25 -13.04
N TRP A 60 -1.23 -1.29 -13.54
CA TRP A 60 -2.65 -1.19 -13.23
C TRP A 60 -3.47 -2.38 -13.78
N VAL A 61 -3.13 -2.84 -14.98
CA VAL A 61 -3.74 -4.03 -15.59
C VAL A 61 -3.37 -5.29 -14.81
N ALA A 62 -2.09 -5.48 -14.50
CA ALA A 62 -1.61 -6.63 -13.73
C ALA A 62 -2.24 -6.69 -12.32
N ALA A 63 -2.50 -5.52 -11.73
CA ALA A 63 -3.17 -5.40 -10.45
C ALA A 63 -4.70 -5.62 -10.53
N GLY A 64 -5.29 -5.75 -11.72
CA GLY A 64 -6.73 -5.93 -11.91
C GLY A 64 -7.57 -4.72 -11.50
N VAL A 65 -6.97 -3.53 -11.45
CA VAL A 65 -7.64 -2.29 -11.02
C VAL A 65 -7.65 -1.19 -12.07
N ALA A 66 -7.23 -1.52 -13.30
CA ALA A 66 -7.20 -0.58 -14.41
C ALA A 66 -8.55 0.17 -14.62
N ALA A 67 -9.69 -0.48 -14.37
CA ALA A 67 -11.01 0.11 -14.56
C ALA A 67 -11.58 0.86 -13.34
N ARG A 68 -10.84 1.01 -12.22
CA ARG A 68 -11.39 1.53 -10.95
C ARG A 68 -11.44 3.07 -10.84
N GLY A 69 -11.37 3.78 -11.95
CA GLY A 69 -11.43 5.23 -12.01
C GLY A 69 -10.07 5.91 -12.08
N ALA A 70 -9.99 7.13 -11.55
CA ALA A 70 -8.81 7.99 -11.69
C ALA A 70 -7.65 7.60 -10.76
N ASP A 71 -6.43 7.88 -11.22
CA ASP A 71 -5.21 7.70 -10.46
C ASP A 71 -5.13 8.73 -9.33
N GLN A 72 -4.82 8.26 -8.13
CA GLN A 72 -4.70 9.07 -6.93
C GLN A 72 -3.37 8.79 -6.24
N VAL A 73 -2.70 9.85 -5.79
CA VAL A 73 -1.47 9.73 -4.99
C VAL A 73 -1.85 9.65 -3.52
N VAL A 74 -1.49 8.54 -2.86
CA VAL A 74 -1.69 8.38 -1.42
C VAL A 74 -0.43 8.81 -0.70
N LYS A 75 -0.52 9.94 0.00
CA LYS A 75 0.52 10.45 0.89
C LYS A 75 0.28 9.99 2.33
N LEU A 76 1.34 9.97 3.14
CA LEU A 76 1.26 9.54 4.54
C LEU A 76 0.20 10.31 5.35
N VAL A 77 0.05 11.62 5.11
CA VAL A 77 -0.97 12.46 5.77
C VAL A 77 -2.41 12.01 5.49
N ALA A 78 -2.67 11.45 4.30
CA ALA A 78 -4.00 10.95 3.93
C ALA A 78 -4.37 9.69 4.71
N LEU A 79 -3.39 8.99 5.29
CA LEU A 79 -3.57 7.76 6.07
C LEU A 79 -3.77 8.04 7.57
N THR A 80 -4.16 9.25 7.96
CA THR A 80 -4.49 9.56 9.35
C THR A 80 -5.64 8.67 9.84
N GLY A 81 -5.36 7.79 10.80
CA GLY A 81 -6.31 6.79 11.31
C GLY A 81 -6.35 5.48 10.50
N PHE A 82 -5.38 5.26 9.60
CA PHE A 82 -5.26 4.07 8.77
C PHE A 82 -3.83 3.52 8.81
N ILE A 83 -3.70 2.26 8.45
CA ILE A 83 -2.43 1.56 8.22
C ILE A 83 -2.49 0.86 6.87
N VAL A 84 -1.33 0.63 6.26
CA VAL A 84 -1.23 -0.19 5.05
C VAL A 84 -0.53 -1.49 5.41
N LEU A 85 -1.18 -2.62 5.13
CA LEU A 85 -0.56 -3.94 5.22
C LEU A 85 -0.04 -4.36 3.85
N TYR A 86 1.21 -4.81 3.78
CA TYR A 86 1.77 -5.34 2.54
C TYR A 86 1.02 -6.60 2.10
N GLY A 87 0.55 -6.59 0.86
CA GLY A 87 -0.28 -7.64 0.28
C GLY A 87 0.50 -8.60 -0.63
N GLY A 88 1.75 -8.29 -0.97
CA GLY A 88 2.58 -9.14 -1.80
C GLY A 88 3.07 -8.46 -3.08
N PHE A 89 3.51 -9.29 -4.02
CA PHE A 89 4.07 -8.87 -5.29
C PHE A 89 3.33 -9.57 -6.43
N MET A 90 2.71 -8.79 -7.32
CA MET A 90 2.21 -9.32 -8.60
C MET A 90 3.26 -9.01 -9.66
N ARG A 91 3.26 -7.75 -10.11
CA ARG A 91 4.29 -7.13 -10.96
C ARG A 91 5.03 -6.00 -10.24
N ARG A 92 4.32 -5.34 -9.34
CA ARG A 92 4.79 -4.28 -8.45
C ARG A 92 4.28 -4.60 -7.04
N PRO A 93 4.97 -4.20 -5.95
CA PRO A 93 4.44 -4.40 -4.62
C PRO A 93 3.10 -3.68 -4.45
N TRP A 94 2.20 -4.30 -3.71
CA TRP A 94 0.90 -3.73 -3.40
C TRP A 94 0.57 -3.94 -1.91
N GLY A 95 -0.39 -3.18 -1.41
CA GLY A 95 -0.89 -3.27 -0.05
C GLY A 95 -2.38 -3.01 0.03
N LYS A 96 -2.95 -3.21 1.22
CA LYS A 96 -4.35 -2.92 1.53
C LYS A 96 -4.43 -1.89 2.65
N ILE A 97 -5.38 -0.97 2.53
CA ILE A 97 -5.66 0.05 3.54
C ILE A 97 -6.61 -0.56 4.58
N PHE A 98 -6.21 -0.47 5.85
CA PHE A 98 -7.00 -0.88 7.02
C PHE A 98 -7.18 0.30 7.95
N VAL A 99 -8.29 0.35 8.68
CA VAL A 99 -8.46 1.26 9.80
C VAL A 99 -7.47 0.87 10.90
N ALA A 100 -6.82 1.88 11.47
CA ALA A 100 -5.86 1.72 12.55
C ALA A 100 -6.57 1.49 13.91
N ASP A 101 -7.42 0.46 13.99
CA ASP A 101 -8.07 0.03 15.23
C ASP A 101 -7.32 -1.19 15.84
N PRO A 102 -7.67 -1.64 17.06
CA PRO A 102 -7.01 -2.80 17.68
C PRO A 102 -7.04 -4.07 16.81
N ALA A 103 -8.07 -4.28 15.99
CA ALA A 103 -8.19 -5.46 15.14
C ALA A 103 -7.28 -5.35 13.90
N GLY A 104 -7.21 -4.17 13.26
CA GLY A 104 -6.27 -3.88 12.18
C GLY A 104 -4.82 -3.97 12.65
N LEU A 105 -4.52 -3.45 13.84
CA LEU A 105 -3.19 -3.54 14.46
C LEU A 105 -2.81 -4.98 14.84
N ALA A 106 -3.77 -5.84 15.18
CA ALA A 106 -3.51 -7.25 15.45
C ALA A 106 -3.06 -8.03 14.20
N GLN A 107 -3.49 -7.60 13.01
CA GLN A 107 -3.05 -8.14 11.72
C GLN A 107 -1.71 -7.57 11.27
N PHE A 108 -1.21 -6.54 11.96
CA PHE A 108 0.02 -5.88 11.60
C PHE A 108 1.23 -6.79 11.93
N PRO A 109 2.15 -7.01 10.97
CA PRO A 109 3.35 -7.80 11.24
C PRO A 109 4.19 -7.15 12.34
N LYS A 110 4.51 -7.93 13.38
CA LYS A 110 5.19 -7.43 14.59
C LYS A 110 6.69 -7.15 14.41
N ASP A 111 7.26 -7.63 13.32
CA ASP A 111 8.68 -7.44 13.00
C ASP A 111 8.92 -7.39 11.48
N LEU A 112 10.04 -6.75 11.11
CA LEU A 112 10.51 -6.60 9.74
C LEU A 112 10.74 -7.95 9.03
N LEU A 113 11.01 -9.01 9.80
CA LEU A 113 11.27 -10.34 9.26
C LEU A 113 9.97 -10.97 8.72
N THR A 114 8.83 -10.67 9.37
CA THR A 114 7.49 -11.05 8.94
C THR A 114 7.05 -10.27 7.71
N TRP A 115 7.42 -8.99 7.60
CA TRP A 115 7.27 -8.22 6.35
C TRP A 115 8.02 -8.85 5.18
N LYS A 116 9.23 -9.37 5.43
CA LYS A 116 10.10 -9.99 4.43
C LYS A 116 9.71 -11.42 4.06
N ARG A 117 9.12 -12.22 4.96
CA ARG A 117 8.69 -13.60 4.64
C ARG A 117 7.66 -13.68 3.51
N ASN A 118 6.86 -12.63 3.34
CA ASN A 118 5.87 -12.55 2.26
C ASN A 118 6.41 -11.85 1.00
N TYR A 119 7.67 -11.41 1.01
CA TYR A 119 8.33 -10.75 -0.12
C TYR A 119 9.18 -11.76 -0.89
N VAL A 120 8.77 -12.05 -2.12
CA VAL A 120 9.63 -12.73 -3.11
C VAL A 120 9.99 -11.70 -4.17
N PRO A 121 11.26 -11.29 -4.29
CA PRO A 121 11.66 -10.35 -5.33
C PRO A 121 11.41 -10.97 -6.73
N PRO A 122 11.04 -10.17 -7.74
CA PRO A 122 10.98 -10.66 -9.12
C PRO A 122 12.36 -11.19 -9.52
N ARG A 123 12.40 -12.36 -10.15
CA ARG A 123 13.64 -12.89 -10.71
C ARG A 123 14.11 -11.95 -11.85
N PRO A 124 15.42 -11.70 -11.96
CA PRO A 124 15.99 -10.87 -13.01
C PRO A 124 15.68 -11.41 -14.41
#